data_AF-A0A9X6JIP3-F1
#
_entry.id   AF-A0A9X6JIP3-F1
#
_cell.length_a   1.000
_cell.length_b   1.000
_cell.length_c   1.000
_cell.angle_alpha   90.00
_cell.angle_beta   90.00
_cell.angle_gamma   90.00
#
_symmetry.space_group_name_H-M   'P 1'
#
loop_
_entity.id
_entity.type
_entity.pdbx_description
1 polymer ?
#
loop_
_entity_poly.entity_id
_entity_poly.type
_entity_poly.pdbx_seq_one_letter_code
_entity_poly.pdbx_strand_id
1 'polypeptide(L)'
;MEAYYKFAKSKDGGKGTGEAAKYDVGLYNEIKGVPGLDAHHIGQKAIMKKIIADYDPKVAPAILVPKVGHTIRGPKGIVSRSSKGIENGRQLLARDIMELRRVYPDIPNSQIEKLIELNKKLYPELRRK
;
A
#
# COMPACT_ATOMS: atom_id res chain seq x y z
N MET A 1 -11.49 -13.72 1.84
CA MET A 1 -12.36 -13.23 2.93
C MET A 1 -11.96 -13.84 4.29
N GLU A 2 -12.06 -15.17 4.46
CA GLU A 2 -11.71 -15.93 5.68
C GLU A 2 -10.29 -15.65 6.25
N ALA A 3 -9.27 -15.65 5.40
CA ALA A 3 -7.88 -15.43 5.84
C ALA A 3 -7.60 -14.00 6.34
N TYR A 4 -8.39 -13.01 5.91
CA TYR A 4 -8.29 -11.62 6.36
C TYR A 4 -8.89 -11.47 7.77
N TYR A 5 -10.08 -12.05 8.00
CA TYR A 5 -10.75 -12.05 9.30
C TYR A 5 -9.90 -12.68 10.41
N LYS A 6 -9.09 -13.69 10.08
CA LYS A 6 -8.15 -14.30 11.03
C LYS A 6 -6.94 -13.41 11.34
N PHE A 7 -6.46 -12.61 10.37
CA PHE A 7 -5.33 -11.68 10.57
C PHE A 7 -5.71 -10.41 11.33
N ALA A 8 -6.89 -9.84 11.03
CA ALA A 8 -7.43 -8.73 11.81
C ALA A 8 -7.74 -9.10 13.28
N LYS A 9 -7.80 -10.41 13.60
CA LYS A 9 -8.00 -10.92 14.96
C LYS A 9 -6.73 -11.45 15.64
N SER A 10 -5.66 -11.75 14.90
CA SER A 10 -4.38 -12.14 15.50
C SER A 10 -3.63 -10.89 15.96
N LYS A 11 -3.21 -10.94 17.22
CA LYS A 11 -2.56 -9.87 18.02
C LYS A 11 -1.72 -8.89 17.18
N ASP A 12 -1.97 -7.60 17.44
CA ASP A 12 -1.44 -6.38 16.79
C ASP A 12 -2.19 -5.86 15.55
N GLY A 13 -3.21 -6.57 15.08
CA GLY A 13 -4.21 -6.03 14.16
C GLY A 13 -5.22 -5.14 14.87
N GLY A 14 -4.81 -3.94 15.31
CA GLY A 14 -5.66 -2.99 16.01
C GLY A 14 -7.07 -2.90 15.39
N LYS A 15 -8.06 -3.44 16.11
CA LYS A 15 -9.45 -3.00 15.99
C LYS A 15 -9.52 -1.59 16.56
N GLY A 16 -9.12 -0.61 15.77
CA GLY A 16 -9.44 0.77 16.05
C GLY A 16 -10.92 0.96 15.79
N THR A 17 -11.71 1.12 16.85
CA THR A 17 -12.97 1.87 16.82
C THR A 17 -12.70 3.39 16.68
N GLY A 18 -11.51 3.76 16.19
CA GLY A 18 -11.02 5.11 15.99
C GLY A 18 -10.86 5.38 14.50
N GLU A 19 -11.15 6.61 14.11
CA GLU A 19 -11.02 7.13 12.76
C GLU A 19 -9.66 6.74 12.14
N ALA A 20 -9.65 6.20 10.93
CA ALA A 20 -8.42 5.75 10.27
C ALA A 20 -7.42 6.92 10.17
N ALA A 21 -6.18 6.67 10.54
CA ALA A 21 -5.16 7.71 10.74
C ALA A 21 -4.02 7.62 9.72
N LYS A 22 -3.18 8.65 9.73
CA LYS A 22 -1.96 8.72 8.91
C LYS A 22 -1.12 7.46 9.13
N TYR A 23 -0.76 6.81 8.03
CA TYR A 23 0.00 5.57 7.91
C TYR A 23 -0.71 4.28 8.30
N ASP A 24 -2.01 4.31 8.59
CA ASP A 24 -2.77 3.08 8.71
C ASP A 24 -2.75 2.27 7.43
N VAL A 25 -2.63 0.95 7.59
CA VAL A 25 -2.54 -0.04 6.53
C VAL A 25 -3.78 -0.91 6.57
N GLY A 26 -4.43 -1.07 5.43
CA GLY A 26 -5.66 -1.86 5.29
C GLY A 26 -6.06 -2.05 3.83
N LEU A 27 -7.26 -2.54 3.60
CA LEU A 27 -7.82 -2.62 2.25
C LEU A 27 -8.29 -1.24 1.81
N TYR A 28 -8.09 -0.92 0.53
CA TYR A 28 -8.40 0.42 0.01
C TYR A 28 -9.86 0.85 0.28
N ASN A 29 -10.83 -0.04 0.12
CA ASN A 29 -12.24 0.26 0.40
C ASN A 29 -12.54 0.53 1.88
N GLU A 30 -11.71 0.03 2.80
CA GLU A 30 -11.91 0.17 4.24
C GLU A 30 -11.27 1.44 4.81
N ILE A 31 -10.16 1.90 4.23
CA ILE A 31 -9.37 3.01 4.79
C ILE A 31 -9.47 4.31 3.99
N LYS A 32 -10.09 4.31 2.80
CA LYS A 32 -10.22 5.53 1.98
C LYS A 32 -11.20 6.54 2.57
N GLY A 33 -11.07 7.81 2.15
CA GLY A 33 -12.03 8.87 2.46
C GLY A 33 -11.71 9.72 3.68
N VAL A 34 -10.54 9.50 4.29
CA VAL A 34 -10.07 10.31 5.42
C VAL A 34 -9.68 11.73 4.96
N PRO A 35 -10.24 12.81 5.54
CA PRO A 35 -9.89 14.17 5.18
C PRO A 35 -8.37 14.45 5.25
N GLY A 36 -7.83 15.10 4.22
CA GLY A 36 -6.40 15.44 4.15
C GLY A 36 -5.45 14.28 3.80
N LEU A 37 -5.94 13.04 3.77
CA LEU A 37 -5.17 11.85 3.42
C LEU A 37 -5.70 11.19 2.15
N ASP A 38 -4.84 10.39 1.50
CA ASP A 38 -5.20 9.49 0.41
C ASP A 38 -4.79 8.07 0.79
N ALA A 39 -5.62 7.08 0.42
CA ALA A 39 -5.23 5.68 0.49
C ALA A 39 -4.34 5.34 -0.73
N HIS A 40 -3.06 5.13 -0.48
CA HIS A 40 -2.05 4.86 -1.48
C HIS A 40 -1.78 3.36 -1.62
N HIS A 41 -1.98 2.81 -2.81
CA HIS A 41 -1.59 1.44 -3.12
C HIS A 41 -0.07 1.34 -3.32
N ILE A 42 0.56 0.30 -2.75
CA ILE A 42 1.85 -0.19 -3.26
C ILE A 42 1.59 -1.35 -4.21
N GLY A 43 2.36 -1.44 -5.28
CA GLY A 43 1.92 -2.14 -6.47
C GLY A 43 1.13 -1.19 -7.36
N GLN A 44 1.82 -0.40 -8.17
CA GLN A 44 1.17 0.48 -9.15
C GLN A 44 0.13 -0.28 -9.99
N LYS A 45 -1.14 0.14 -9.89
CA LYS A 45 -2.32 -0.50 -10.48
C LYS A 45 -2.16 -0.94 -11.94
N ALA A 46 -1.53 -0.12 -12.79
CA ALA A 46 -1.37 -0.41 -14.21
C ALA A 46 -0.48 -1.64 -14.46
N ILE A 47 0.50 -1.89 -13.59
CA ILE A 47 1.41 -3.03 -13.67
C ILE A 47 0.77 -4.23 -12.97
N MET A 48 0.15 -4.02 -11.81
CA MET A 48 -0.54 -5.08 -11.05
C MET A 48 -1.58 -5.81 -11.91
N LYS A 49 -2.40 -5.07 -12.68
CA LYS A 49 -3.38 -5.64 -13.62
C LYS A 49 -2.79 -6.55 -14.71
N LYS A 50 -1.51 -6.40 -15.03
CA LYS A 50 -0.84 -7.24 -16.03
C LYS A 50 -0.28 -8.52 -15.41
N ILE A 51 0.07 -8.48 -14.12
CA ILE A 51 0.73 -9.57 -13.40
C ILE A 51 -0.30 -10.47 -12.70
N ILE A 52 -1.41 -9.88 -12.24
CA ILE A 52 -2.44 -10.53 -11.44
C ILE A 52 -3.76 -10.42 -12.20
N ALA A 53 -4.26 -11.54 -12.71
CA ALA A 53 -5.41 -11.59 -13.62
C ALA A 53 -6.70 -11.06 -12.98
N ASP A 54 -6.90 -11.30 -11.69
CA ASP A 54 -8.07 -10.92 -10.90
C ASP A 54 -7.82 -9.68 -10.02
N TYR A 55 -6.83 -8.85 -10.36
CA TYR A 55 -6.50 -7.67 -9.57
C TYR A 55 -7.65 -6.65 -9.53
N ASP A 56 -8.26 -6.51 -8.34
CA ASP A 56 -9.22 -5.45 -8.04
C ASP A 56 -8.60 -4.36 -7.14
N PRO A 57 -8.36 -3.14 -7.66
CA PRO A 57 -7.83 -2.04 -6.87
C PRO A 57 -8.76 -1.57 -5.75
N LYS A 58 -10.06 -1.90 -5.79
CA LYS A 58 -11.01 -1.49 -4.74
C LYS A 58 -10.76 -2.21 -3.42
N VAL A 59 -10.22 -3.42 -3.48
CA VAL A 59 -9.92 -4.26 -2.31
C VAL A 59 -8.41 -4.56 -2.19
N ALA A 60 -7.58 -3.87 -2.97
CA ALA A 60 -6.13 -4.02 -2.89
C ALA A 60 -5.58 -3.34 -1.61
N PRO A 61 -4.45 -3.84 -1.07
CA PRO A 61 -3.79 -3.24 0.09
C PRO A 61 -3.37 -1.79 -0.18
N ALA A 62 -3.54 -0.93 0.80
CA ALA A 62 -3.16 0.46 0.76
C ALA A 62 -2.65 0.94 2.13
N ILE A 63 -1.96 2.08 2.10
CA ILE A 63 -1.54 2.84 3.28
C ILE A 63 -2.07 4.26 3.19
N LEU A 64 -2.57 4.81 4.29
CA LEU A 64 -3.00 6.20 4.36
C LEU A 64 -1.79 7.13 4.39
N VAL A 65 -1.70 8.06 3.44
CA VAL A 65 -0.61 9.04 3.35
C VAL A 65 -1.16 10.45 3.16
N PRO A 66 -0.42 11.50 3.55
CA PRO A 66 -0.78 12.87 3.19
C PRO A 66 -0.91 13.06 1.67
N LYS A 67 -1.86 13.89 1.24
CA LYS A 67 -2.01 14.26 -0.18
C LYS A 67 -0.73 14.87 -0.77
N VAL A 68 0.00 15.63 0.04
CA VAL A 68 1.34 16.13 -0.27
C VAL A 68 2.30 14.94 -0.35
N GLY A 69 2.96 14.77 -1.50
CA GLY A 69 3.78 13.60 -1.82
C GLY A 69 3.05 12.53 -2.65
N HIS A 70 1.71 12.58 -2.74
CA HIS A 70 0.92 11.60 -3.49
C HIS A 70 0.26 12.23 -4.73
N THR A 71 -0.73 13.08 -4.48
CA THR A 71 -1.51 13.81 -5.49
C THR A 71 -1.05 15.26 -5.64
N ILE A 72 -0.47 15.83 -4.59
CA ILE A 72 0.08 17.19 -4.54
C ILE A 72 1.60 17.11 -4.44
N ARG A 73 2.34 17.91 -5.22
CA ARG A 73 3.81 17.94 -5.17
C ARG A 73 4.31 18.55 -3.87
N GLY A 74 5.12 17.81 -3.11
CA GLY A 74 5.78 18.30 -1.90
C GLY A 74 7.26 18.65 -2.11
N PRO A 75 7.98 19.02 -1.04
CA PRO A 75 9.42 19.32 -1.08
C PRO A 75 10.26 18.13 -1.58
N LYS A 76 9.82 16.91 -1.30
CA LYS A 76 10.40 15.67 -1.81
C LYS A 76 9.75 15.17 -3.10
N GLY A 77 9.02 16.03 -3.81
CA GLY A 77 8.28 15.69 -5.03
C GLY A 77 7.02 14.87 -4.74
N ILE A 78 6.72 13.93 -5.64
CA ILE A 78 5.66 12.92 -5.48
C ILE A 78 6.25 11.52 -5.63
N VAL A 79 5.53 10.51 -5.15
CA VAL A 79 5.83 9.10 -5.45
C VAL A 79 5.80 8.87 -6.96
N SER A 80 6.79 8.12 -7.46
CA SER A 80 6.94 7.86 -8.89
C SER A 80 5.73 7.12 -9.47
N ARG A 81 5.25 7.60 -10.63
CA ARG A 81 4.18 6.97 -11.42
C ARG A 81 4.73 6.24 -12.66
N SER A 82 6.05 6.16 -12.79
CA SER A 82 6.69 5.48 -13.92
C SER A 82 6.64 3.96 -13.75
N SER A 83 6.37 3.25 -14.84
CA SER A 83 6.53 1.80 -14.94
C SER A 83 7.83 1.37 -15.62
N LYS A 84 8.70 2.32 -15.98
CA LYS A 84 9.95 2.04 -16.70
C LYS A 84 10.90 1.25 -15.81
N GLY A 85 11.47 0.16 -16.34
CA GLY A 85 12.43 -0.68 -15.62
C GLY A 85 11.80 -1.59 -14.56
N ILE A 86 10.47 -1.78 -14.58
CA ILE A 86 9.76 -2.74 -13.74
C ILE A 86 9.39 -3.95 -14.59
N GLU A 87 10.02 -5.08 -14.32
CA GLU A 87 9.86 -6.34 -15.07
C GLU A 87 8.94 -7.33 -14.35
N ASN A 88 8.92 -7.29 -13.02
CA ASN A 88 8.12 -8.19 -12.19
C ASN A 88 7.52 -7.49 -10.97
N GLY A 89 6.60 -8.19 -10.29
CA GLY A 89 5.88 -7.67 -9.12
C GLY A 89 6.78 -7.41 -7.92
N ARG A 90 7.89 -8.14 -7.79
CA ARG A 90 8.85 -7.95 -6.70
C ARG A 90 9.61 -6.64 -6.84
N GLN A 91 10.10 -6.34 -8.04
CA GLN A 91 10.76 -5.06 -8.36
C GLN A 91 9.80 -3.89 -8.17
N LEU A 92 8.53 -4.06 -8.59
CA LEU A 92 7.49 -3.06 -8.37
C LEU A 92 7.32 -2.75 -6.88
N LEU A 93 7.14 -3.79 -6.06
CA LEU A 93 6.95 -3.65 -4.62
C LEU A 93 8.16 -2.96 -3.97
N ALA A 94 9.38 -3.37 -4.34
CA ALA A 94 10.60 -2.76 -3.83
C ALA A 94 10.70 -1.27 -4.17
N ARG A 95 10.44 -0.90 -5.44
CA ARG A 95 10.45 0.49 -5.90
C ARG A 95 9.42 1.33 -5.15
N ASP A 96 8.18 0.84 -5.03
CA ASP A 96 7.10 1.58 -4.38
C ASP A 96 7.40 1.81 -2.89
N ILE A 97 7.99 0.83 -2.20
CA ILE A 97 8.45 0.99 -0.81
C ILE A 97 9.59 2.02 -0.68
N MET A 98 10.57 1.99 -1.59
CA MET A 98 11.65 2.97 -1.60
C MET A 98 11.11 4.39 -1.81
N GLU A 99 10.16 4.56 -2.72
CA GLU A 99 9.52 5.85 -2.99
C GLU A 99 8.69 6.33 -1.79
N LEU A 100 7.95 5.44 -1.13
CA LEU A 100 7.24 5.77 0.11
C LEU A 100 8.21 6.28 1.17
N ARG A 101 9.31 5.57 1.44
CA ARG A 101 10.32 6.00 2.42
C ARG A 101 10.99 7.31 2.05
N ARG A 102 11.21 7.54 0.75
CA ARG A 102 11.80 8.79 0.25
C ARG A 102 10.87 9.97 0.51
N VAL A 103 9.62 9.86 0.08
CA VAL A 103 8.62 10.95 0.13
C VAL A 103 8.11 11.18 1.56
N TYR A 104 7.92 10.11 2.32
CA TYR A 104 7.39 10.09 3.67
C TYR A 104 8.39 9.43 4.62
N PRO A 105 9.47 10.16 5.01
CA PRO A 105 10.55 9.58 5.82
C PRO A 105 10.12 9.20 7.25
N ASP A 106 8.97 9.69 7.69
CA ASP A 106 8.39 9.46 9.01
C ASP A 106 7.42 8.26 9.05
N ILE A 107 7.28 7.48 7.97
CA ILE A 107 6.50 6.23 8.02
C ILE A 107 7.18 5.25 9.00
N PRO A 108 6.46 4.76 10.03
CA PRO A 108 7.01 3.72 10.91
C PRO A 108 7.35 2.45 10.14
N ASN A 109 8.50 1.84 10.45
CA ASN A 109 8.91 0.58 9.82
C ASN A 109 7.86 -0.53 9.96
N SER A 110 7.19 -0.60 11.11
CA SER A 110 6.11 -1.56 11.38
C SER A 110 4.95 -1.43 10.37
N GLN A 111 4.61 -0.21 9.94
CA GLN A 111 3.56 -0.01 8.94
C GLN A 111 4.03 -0.44 7.53
N ILE A 112 5.30 -0.21 7.19
CA ILE A 112 5.88 -0.72 5.93
C ILE A 112 5.86 -2.25 5.91
N GLU A 113 6.26 -2.90 7.01
CA GLU A 113 6.24 -4.35 7.16
C GLU A 113 4.82 -4.91 7.01
N LYS A 114 3.86 -4.35 7.76
CA LYS A 114 2.44 -4.71 7.67
C LYS A 114 1.90 -4.60 6.24
N LEU A 115 2.27 -3.54 5.52
CA LEU A 115 1.84 -3.32 4.13
C LEU A 115 2.47 -4.33 3.16
N ILE A 116 3.74 -4.67 3.33
CA ILE A 116 4.43 -5.70 2.54
C ILE A 116 3.81 -7.07 2.79
N GLU A 117 3.55 -7.42 4.05
CA GLU A 117 2.93 -8.68 4.43
C GLU A 117 1.53 -8.82 3.84
N LEU A 118 0.71 -7.78 3.94
CA LEU A 118 -0.64 -7.76 3.39
C LEU A 118 -0.62 -7.95 1.85
N ASN A 119 0.29 -7.27 1.15
CA ASN A 119 0.49 -7.48 -0.30
C ASN A 119 0.92 -8.89 -0.64
N LYS A 120 1.93 -9.43 0.04
CA LYS A 120 2.42 -10.81 -0.20
C LYS A 120 1.38 -11.87 0.12
N LYS A 121 0.44 -11.57 1.03
CA LYS A 121 -0.64 -12.46 1.42
C LYS A 121 -1.77 -12.47 0.40
N LEU A 122 -2.19 -11.30 -0.10
CA LEU A 122 -3.25 -11.21 -1.11
C LEU A 122 -2.76 -11.55 -2.51
N TYR A 123 -1.50 -11.27 -2.82
CA TYR A 123 -0.90 -11.48 -4.14
C TYR A 123 0.41 -12.27 -4.04
N PRO A 124 0.35 -13.61 -3.89
CA PRO A 124 1.53 -14.46 -3.83
C PRO A 124 2.46 -14.35 -5.06
N GLU A 125 1.93 -13.94 -6.21
CA GLU A 125 2.66 -13.68 -7.46
C GLU A 125 3.78 -12.64 -7.27
N LEU A 126 3.60 -11.68 -6.35
CA LEU A 126 4.60 -10.65 -6.04
C LEU A 126 5.88 -11.22 -5.40
N ARG A 127 5.86 -12.50 -4.98
CA ARG A 127 7.04 -13.19 -4.44
C ARG A 127 7.95 -13.76 -5.52
N ARG A 128 7.47 -13.86 -6.76
CA ARG A 128 8.22 -14.46 -7.88
C ARG A 128 9.22 -13.44 -8.44
N LYS A 129 10.33 -13.96 -8.97
CA LYS A 129 11.30 -13.17 -9.74
C LYS A 129 10.90 -13.21 -11.20
#